data_AF-A0AAU2XD23-F1
#
_entry.id   AF-A0AAU2XD23-F1
#
_cell.length_a   1.000
_cell.length_b   1.000
_cell.length_c   1.000
_cell.angle_alpha   90.00
_cell.angle_beta   90.00
_cell.angle_gamma   90.00
#
_symmetry.space_group_name_H-M   'P 1'
#
loop_
_entity.id
_entity.type
_entity.pdbx_description
1 polymer ?
#
loop_
_entity_poly.entity_id
_entity_poly.type
_entity_poly.pdbx_seq_one_letter_code
_entity_poly.pdbx_strand_id
1 'polypeptide(L)'
;MAMSISELQRIFDAPGVGLPDPPHGPGLPTLPVLREAAKAVDGSPVYAGEVDGTEAFRLWSHLRGLHDRTGWWPVLAGEPDALDRVLVGLDRGFAPAHSGADGMPPDGRALLDGWAREAVRFLPAPASDSDAASAGPDVPRVLRRLTEHVADEVDLDHVGGLHVSALGQERTVLCLVQAPSGSDVPTLLNWLGACNYDITGPEHSAVLRHFDLRYGAELVTLETAVMEVLVTRRPRTPETVATAAVEQYAYCNDIVHQGVGTIEELINGQLRSGTWYFWWD
;
A
#
# COMPACT_ATOMS: atom_id res chain seq x y z
N MET A 1 24.06 2.68 -3.32
CA MET A 1 24.01 2.87 -4.79
C MET A 1 23.30 1.66 -5.35
N ALA A 2 22.22 1.86 -6.12
CA ALA A 2 21.44 0.76 -6.67
C ALA A 2 22.27 -0.04 -7.69
N MET A 3 22.04 -1.35 -7.72
CA MET A 3 22.62 -2.28 -8.67
C MET A 3 22.12 -1.98 -10.09
N SER A 4 22.93 -2.20 -11.13
CA SER A 4 22.46 -2.03 -12.51
C SER A 4 21.41 -3.09 -12.88
N ILE A 5 20.52 -2.80 -13.83
CA ILE A 5 19.51 -3.76 -14.26
C ILE A 5 20.12 -5.03 -14.87
N SER A 6 21.26 -4.91 -15.55
CA SER A 6 22.01 -6.04 -16.10
C SER A 6 22.67 -6.90 -15.03
N GLU A 7 23.00 -6.34 -13.85
CA GLU A 7 23.44 -7.11 -12.69
C GLU A 7 22.28 -7.85 -12.03
N LEU A 8 21.10 -7.22 -11.94
CA LEU A 8 19.89 -7.88 -11.47
C LEU A 8 19.52 -9.06 -12.36
N GLN A 9 19.54 -8.90 -13.69
CA GLN A 9 19.30 -9.99 -14.63
C GLN A 9 20.25 -11.17 -14.40
N ARG A 10 21.55 -10.89 -14.14
CA ARG A 10 22.54 -11.94 -13.84
C ARG A 10 22.24 -12.72 -12.56
N ILE A 11 21.56 -12.13 -11.58
CA ILE A 11 21.10 -12.84 -10.38
C ILE A 11 20.02 -13.87 -10.74
N PHE A 12 19.10 -13.51 -11.65
CA PHE A 12 18.03 -14.40 -12.12
C PHE A 12 18.53 -15.48 -13.08
N ASP A 13 19.55 -15.17 -13.89
CA ASP A 13 20.15 -16.13 -14.82
C ASP A 13 21.11 -17.12 -14.13
N ALA A 14 21.52 -16.86 -12.89
CA ALA A 14 22.44 -17.72 -12.16
C ALA A 14 21.75 -19.05 -11.79
N PRO A 15 22.38 -20.21 -12.06
CA PRO A 15 21.84 -21.50 -11.63
C PRO A 15 21.67 -21.50 -10.12
N GLY A 16 20.49 -21.87 -9.63
CA GLY A 16 20.08 -21.77 -8.22
C GLY A 16 20.95 -22.59 -7.28
N VAL A 17 22.09 -22.02 -6.86
CA VAL A 17 22.95 -22.57 -5.81
C VAL A 17 22.68 -21.77 -4.54
N GLY A 18 21.84 -22.34 -3.67
CA GLY A 18 21.79 -21.94 -2.25
C GLY A 18 20.89 -20.76 -1.87
N LEU A 19 19.94 -20.37 -2.71
CA LEU A 19 18.82 -19.55 -2.23
C LEU A 19 17.76 -20.47 -1.60
N PRO A 20 17.20 -20.14 -0.42
CA PRO A 20 16.13 -20.92 0.17
C PRO A 20 14.96 -21.02 -0.82
N ASP A 21 14.31 -22.19 -0.86
CA ASP A 21 13.12 -22.39 -1.69
C ASP A 21 12.12 -21.26 -1.42
N PRO A 22 11.62 -20.58 -2.47
CA PRO A 22 10.61 -19.55 -2.27
C PRO A 22 9.35 -20.21 -1.67
N PRO A 23 8.58 -19.49 -0.84
CA PRO A 23 7.47 -20.06 -0.08
C PRO A 23 6.33 -20.69 -0.93
N HIS A 24 6.36 -20.56 -2.26
CA HIS A 24 5.23 -20.86 -3.15
C HIS A 24 5.60 -21.56 -4.47
N GLY A 25 6.35 -22.67 -4.45
CA GLY A 25 6.47 -23.59 -5.60
C GLY A 25 7.90 -23.80 -6.13
N PRO A 26 8.13 -24.85 -6.96
CA PRO A 26 9.48 -25.21 -7.39
C PRO A 26 10.04 -24.19 -8.40
N GLY A 27 11.27 -23.72 -8.16
CA GLY A 27 12.04 -22.86 -9.06
C GLY A 27 11.88 -21.35 -8.82
N LEU A 28 12.93 -20.59 -9.17
CA LEU A 28 12.91 -19.12 -9.19
C LEU A 28 11.99 -18.63 -10.33
N PRO A 29 11.15 -17.62 -10.10
CA PRO A 29 10.37 -17.00 -11.17
C PRO A 29 11.32 -16.33 -12.18
N THR A 30 10.99 -16.42 -13.47
CA THR A 30 11.78 -15.78 -14.53
C THR A 30 11.52 -14.27 -14.52
N LEU A 31 12.59 -13.47 -14.54
CA LEU A 31 12.46 -12.02 -14.73
C LEU A 31 11.96 -11.73 -16.15
N PRO A 32 10.91 -10.90 -16.34
CA PRO A 32 10.44 -10.54 -17.67
C PRO A 32 11.47 -9.69 -18.41
N VAL A 33 11.25 -9.49 -19.71
CA VAL A 33 12.00 -8.46 -20.45
C VAL A 33 11.61 -7.09 -19.91
N LEU A 34 12.53 -6.46 -19.19
CA LEU A 34 12.35 -5.13 -18.62
C LEU A 34 12.80 -4.05 -19.62
N ARG A 35 11.98 -3.02 -19.76
CA ARG A 35 12.26 -1.82 -20.57
C ARG A 35 12.19 -0.59 -19.68
N GLU A 36 13.03 0.41 -19.95
CA GLU A 36 12.89 1.70 -19.27
C GLU A 36 11.56 2.32 -19.70
N ALA A 37 10.66 2.54 -18.73
CA ALA A 37 9.33 3.09 -18.95
C ALA A 37 9.29 4.59 -18.67
N ALA A 38 10.04 5.06 -17.67
CA ALA A 38 10.09 6.48 -17.30
C ALA A 38 11.37 6.82 -16.52
N LYS A 39 11.51 8.11 -16.17
CA LYS A 39 12.42 8.58 -15.13
C LYS A 39 11.60 9.01 -13.92
N ALA A 40 11.96 8.53 -12.74
CA ALA A 40 11.41 9.00 -11.47
C ALA A 40 11.74 10.48 -11.24
N VAL A 41 11.12 11.09 -10.24
CA VAL A 41 11.31 12.51 -9.87
C VAL A 41 12.78 12.86 -9.62
N ASP A 42 13.59 11.93 -9.10
CA ASP A 42 15.02 12.12 -8.86
C ASP A 42 15.92 11.82 -10.09
N GLY A 43 15.31 11.50 -11.22
CA GLY A 43 15.98 11.16 -12.48
C GLY A 43 16.42 9.69 -12.60
N SER A 44 16.20 8.86 -11.58
CA SER A 44 16.50 7.43 -11.65
C SER A 44 15.57 6.71 -12.65
N PRO A 45 16.04 5.67 -13.36
CA PRO A 45 15.20 4.95 -14.31
C PRO A 45 14.15 4.10 -13.59
N VAL A 46 12.93 4.09 -14.14
CA VAL A 46 11.88 3.14 -13.80
C VAL A 46 11.81 2.09 -14.92
N TYR A 47 11.96 0.81 -14.55
CA TYR A 47 11.84 -0.29 -15.51
C TYR A 47 10.49 -0.96 -15.37
N ALA A 48 9.89 -1.37 -16.48
CA ALA A 48 8.63 -2.12 -16.48
C ALA A 48 8.69 -3.32 -17.44
N GLY A 49 7.93 -4.36 -17.12
CA GLY A 49 7.76 -5.53 -17.98
C GLY A 49 6.52 -6.32 -17.58
N GLU A 50 5.84 -6.88 -18.56
CA GLU A 50 4.63 -7.65 -18.31
C GLU A 50 4.94 -9.04 -17.75
N VAL A 51 4.12 -9.47 -16.79
CA VAL A 51 4.23 -10.76 -16.11
C VAL A 51 2.87 -11.45 -16.05
N ASP A 52 2.89 -12.77 -15.90
CA ASP A 52 1.67 -13.54 -15.73
C ASP A 52 1.10 -13.24 -14.35
N GLY A 53 -0.20 -12.97 -14.25
CA GLY A 53 -0.81 -12.60 -12.97
C GLY A 53 -0.65 -13.67 -11.89
N THR A 54 -0.60 -14.95 -12.28
CA THR A 54 -0.40 -16.07 -11.35
C THR A 54 1.03 -16.14 -10.79
N GLU A 55 2.01 -15.60 -11.51
CA GLU A 55 3.43 -15.55 -11.10
C GLU A 55 3.85 -14.18 -10.54
N ALA A 56 3.03 -13.15 -10.74
CA ALA A 56 3.34 -11.76 -10.41
C ALA A 56 3.72 -11.59 -8.94
N PHE A 57 2.93 -12.12 -8.01
CA PHE A 57 3.20 -11.99 -6.58
C PHE A 57 4.44 -12.80 -6.14
N ARG A 58 4.69 -13.97 -6.76
CA ARG A 58 5.92 -14.75 -6.49
C ARG A 58 7.15 -13.98 -6.90
N LEU A 59 7.12 -13.36 -8.08
CA LEU A 59 8.19 -12.53 -8.59
C LEU A 59 8.38 -11.25 -7.74
N TRP A 60 7.29 -10.57 -7.39
CA TRP A 60 7.30 -9.44 -6.45
C TRP A 60 7.97 -9.84 -5.13
N SER A 61 7.56 -10.95 -4.53
CA SER A 61 8.09 -11.44 -3.25
C SER A 61 9.59 -11.74 -3.33
N HIS A 62 10.04 -12.33 -4.44
CA HIS A 62 11.45 -12.63 -4.64
C HIS A 62 12.29 -11.35 -4.79
N LEU A 63 11.82 -10.40 -5.63
CA LEU A 63 12.49 -9.11 -5.83
C LEU A 63 12.51 -8.27 -4.55
N ARG A 64 11.43 -8.30 -3.77
CA ARG A 64 11.34 -7.65 -2.46
C ARG A 64 12.42 -8.18 -1.52
N GLY A 65 12.64 -9.50 -1.49
CA GLY A 65 13.72 -10.13 -0.72
C GLY A 65 15.14 -9.77 -1.18
N LEU A 66 15.29 -9.25 -2.41
CA LEU A 66 16.56 -8.77 -2.96
C LEU A 66 16.77 -7.27 -2.76
N HIS A 67 15.74 -6.50 -2.40
CA HIS A 67 15.77 -5.04 -2.35
C HIS A 67 16.92 -4.46 -1.53
N ASP A 68 17.19 -4.96 -0.32
CA ASP A 68 18.31 -4.47 0.52
C ASP A 68 19.68 -4.58 -0.18
N ARG A 69 19.82 -5.53 -1.10
CA ARG A 69 21.05 -5.78 -1.87
C ARG A 69 21.08 -5.03 -3.20
N THR A 70 19.92 -4.80 -3.80
CA THR A 70 19.82 -4.32 -5.19
C THR A 70 19.39 -2.85 -5.28
N GLY A 71 18.68 -2.34 -4.28
CA GLY A 71 18.05 -1.02 -4.26
C GLY A 71 16.79 -0.91 -5.11
N TRP A 72 16.31 -2.01 -5.70
CA TRP A 72 15.13 -2.04 -6.57
C TRP A 72 13.91 -2.52 -5.80
N TRP A 73 12.92 -1.64 -5.65
CA TRP A 73 11.63 -2.01 -5.08
C TRP A 73 10.68 -2.46 -6.20
N PRO A 74 10.08 -3.67 -6.10
CA PRO A 74 9.09 -4.14 -7.06
C PRO A 74 7.71 -3.55 -6.76
N VAL A 75 6.98 -3.16 -7.80
CA VAL A 75 5.57 -2.74 -7.70
C VAL A 75 4.77 -3.38 -8.83
N LEU A 76 3.61 -3.93 -8.51
CA LEU A 76 2.64 -4.40 -9.50
C LEU A 76 1.76 -3.22 -9.92
N ALA A 77 1.68 -2.95 -11.22
CA ALA A 77 1.07 -1.74 -11.77
C ALA A 77 -0.30 -1.97 -12.42
N GLY A 78 -0.92 -3.13 -12.15
CA GLY A 78 -2.19 -3.53 -12.75
C GLY A 78 -2.03 -3.99 -14.20
N GLU A 79 -3.13 -3.95 -14.96
CA GLU A 79 -3.14 -4.37 -16.37
C GLU A 79 -2.18 -3.53 -17.24
N PRO A 80 -1.62 -4.08 -18.33
CA PRO A 80 -0.67 -3.38 -19.20
C PRO A 80 -1.10 -1.98 -19.64
N ASP A 81 -2.37 -1.81 -19.98
CA ASP A 81 -2.92 -0.53 -20.44
C ASP A 81 -3.05 0.53 -19.33
N ALA A 82 -2.86 0.14 -18.06
CA ALA A 82 -2.93 1.02 -16.91
C ALA A 82 -1.59 1.68 -16.55
N LEU A 83 -0.45 1.18 -17.08
CA LEU A 83 0.89 1.67 -16.71
C LEU A 83 1.05 3.17 -16.94
N ASP A 84 0.57 3.68 -18.08
CA ASP A 84 0.66 5.11 -18.41
C ASP A 84 -0.07 5.98 -17.37
N ARG A 85 -1.16 5.47 -16.79
CA ARG A 85 -1.91 6.18 -15.73
C ARG A 85 -1.17 6.16 -14.39
N VAL A 86 -0.45 5.08 -14.09
CA VAL A 86 0.40 5.01 -12.89
C VAL A 86 1.56 6.00 -12.98
N LEU A 87 2.12 6.18 -14.18
CA LEU A 87 3.29 7.03 -14.43
C LEU A 87 2.95 8.46 -14.88
N VAL A 88 1.68 8.79 -15.08
CA VAL A 88 1.23 10.09 -15.64
C VAL A 88 1.75 11.29 -14.85
N GLY A 89 1.96 11.15 -13.53
CA GLY A 89 2.52 12.19 -12.70
C GLY A 89 3.97 12.56 -13.03
N LEU A 90 4.69 11.73 -13.78
CA LEU A 90 6.06 12.01 -14.22
C LEU A 90 6.13 12.86 -15.50
N ASP A 91 4.99 13.12 -16.15
CA ASP A 91 4.94 13.99 -17.32
C ASP A 91 5.28 15.43 -16.95
N ARG A 92 5.91 16.16 -17.89
CA ARG A 92 6.37 17.56 -17.70
C ARG A 92 5.27 18.55 -17.28
N GLY A 93 3.99 18.18 -17.47
CA GLY A 93 2.84 18.99 -17.08
C GLY A 93 2.51 18.93 -15.60
N PHE A 94 3.01 17.92 -14.88
CA PHE A 94 2.80 17.75 -13.44
C PHE A 94 4.06 18.14 -12.69
N ALA A 95 4.00 19.27 -11.98
CA ALA A 95 5.06 19.62 -11.06
C ALA A 95 5.08 18.59 -9.91
N PRO A 96 6.23 17.97 -9.58
CA PRO A 96 6.31 17.10 -8.43
C PRO A 96 5.88 17.86 -7.18
N ALA A 97 4.96 17.29 -6.41
CA ALA A 97 4.58 17.86 -5.13
C ALA A 97 5.84 17.99 -4.27
N HIS A 98 6.07 19.19 -3.74
CA HIS A 98 7.24 19.44 -2.90
C HIS A 98 7.00 18.84 -1.52
N SER A 99 8.09 18.47 -0.84
CA SER A 99 8.06 18.29 0.62
C SER A 99 7.44 19.54 1.28
N GLY A 100 6.92 19.44 2.51
CA GLY A 100 6.16 20.52 3.16
C GLY A 100 6.90 21.88 3.20
N ALA A 101 6.26 22.95 3.68
CA ALA A 101 6.79 24.32 3.59
C ALA A 101 8.27 24.50 4.05
N ASP A 102 8.76 23.62 4.91
CA ASP A 102 10.13 23.61 5.46
C ASP A 102 11.11 22.69 4.69
N GLY A 103 10.68 22.10 3.56
CA GLY A 103 11.45 21.11 2.78
C GLY A 103 11.52 19.72 3.42
N MET A 104 10.86 19.51 4.56
CA MET A 104 10.83 18.22 5.25
C MET A 104 9.69 17.33 4.75
N PRO A 105 9.88 15.99 4.69
CA PRO A 105 8.80 15.08 4.39
C PRO A 105 7.68 15.23 5.42
N PRO A 106 6.39 15.11 5.03
CA PRO A 106 5.29 15.13 5.97
C PRO A 106 5.42 14.03 7.05
N ASP A 107 4.82 14.28 8.21
CA ASP A 107 4.66 13.30 9.28
C ASP A 107 3.36 12.51 9.06
N GLY A 108 3.49 11.23 8.73
CA GLY A 108 2.35 10.35 8.45
C GLY A 108 1.39 10.20 9.63
N ARG A 109 1.91 10.19 10.87
CA ARG A 109 1.07 10.14 12.07
C ARG A 109 0.23 11.42 12.18
N ALA A 110 0.86 12.57 12.01
CA ALA A 110 0.17 13.86 12.10
C ALA A 110 -0.90 14.03 11.00
N LEU A 111 -0.61 13.55 9.78
CA LEU A 111 -1.58 13.51 8.68
C LEU A 111 -2.79 12.65 9.05
N LEU A 112 -2.56 11.40 9.47
CA LEU A 112 -3.63 10.47 9.86
C LEU A 112 -4.45 11.00 11.05
N ASP A 113 -3.82 11.58 12.07
CA ASP A 113 -4.51 12.20 13.20
C ASP A 113 -5.35 13.42 12.76
N GLY A 114 -4.91 14.14 11.73
CA GLY A 114 -5.66 15.21 11.09
C GLY A 114 -6.87 14.68 10.33
N TRP A 115 -6.66 13.78 9.38
CA TRP A 115 -7.70 13.20 8.54
C TRP A 115 -8.71 12.40 9.36
N ALA A 116 -8.29 11.68 10.40
CA ALA A 116 -9.19 10.93 11.28
C ALA A 116 -10.19 11.84 11.99
N ARG A 117 -9.78 13.04 12.43
CA ARG A 117 -10.67 14.01 13.10
C ARG A 117 -11.79 14.50 12.18
N GLU A 118 -11.54 14.56 10.88
CA GLU A 118 -12.55 14.94 9.89
C GLU A 118 -13.36 13.71 9.44
N ALA A 119 -12.70 12.61 9.10
CA ALA A 119 -13.32 11.39 8.58
C ALA A 119 -14.37 10.81 9.54
N VAL A 120 -14.07 10.74 10.85
CA VAL A 120 -15.02 10.15 11.82
C VAL A 120 -16.34 10.91 11.92
N ARG A 121 -16.39 12.19 11.53
CA ARG A 121 -17.62 13.00 11.52
C ARG A 121 -18.65 12.47 10.52
N PHE A 122 -18.21 11.72 9.51
CA PHE A 122 -19.05 11.12 8.48
C PHE A 122 -19.50 9.69 8.83
N LEU A 123 -19.02 9.13 9.94
CA LEU A 123 -19.51 7.85 10.43
C LEU A 123 -20.89 8.01 11.08
N PRO A 124 -21.79 7.03 10.91
CA PRO A 124 -23.09 7.07 11.56
C PRO A 124 -22.93 7.04 13.09
N ALA A 125 -23.77 7.83 13.77
CA ALA A 125 -23.88 7.77 15.22
C ALA A 125 -24.42 6.40 15.65
N PRO A 126 -23.94 5.83 16.78
CA PRO A 126 -24.45 4.55 17.28
C PRO A 126 -25.94 4.67 17.63
N ALA A 127 -26.72 3.65 17.26
CA ALA A 127 -28.18 3.64 17.42
C ALA A 127 -28.66 3.68 18.89
N SER A 128 -27.80 3.35 19.85
CA SER A 128 -28.16 3.12 21.25
C SER A 128 -27.90 4.29 22.20
N ASP A 129 -27.39 5.43 21.73
CA ASP A 129 -26.88 6.47 22.63
C ASP A 129 -27.50 7.85 22.33
N SER A 130 -28.66 8.10 22.94
CA SER A 130 -29.46 9.32 22.73
C SER A 130 -28.78 10.60 23.23
N ASP A 131 -27.93 10.49 24.25
CA ASP A 131 -27.17 11.61 24.80
C ASP A 131 -25.91 11.91 23.96
N ALA A 132 -25.35 10.89 23.31
CA ALA A 132 -24.21 10.99 22.41
C ALA A 132 -24.51 11.61 21.04
N ALA A 133 -25.75 11.48 20.58
CA ALA A 133 -26.20 12.07 19.32
C ALA A 133 -26.00 13.60 19.27
N SER A 134 -25.91 14.25 20.44
CA SER A 134 -25.73 15.70 20.57
C SER A 134 -24.30 16.21 20.36
N ALA A 135 -23.27 15.37 20.56
CA ALA A 135 -21.86 15.76 20.42
C ALA A 135 -21.23 15.32 19.08
N GLY A 136 -21.87 14.37 18.38
CA GLY A 136 -21.31 13.73 17.19
C GLY A 136 -20.15 12.76 17.52
N PRO A 137 -19.70 11.94 16.56
CA PRO A 137 -18.55 11.07 16.76
C PRO A 137 -17.24 11.87 16.88
N ASP A 138 -16.39 11.49 17.83
CA ASP A 138 -14.98 11.89 17.91
C ASP A 138 -14.06 10.66 17.87
N VAL A 139 -12.77 10.88 17.60
CA VAL A 139 -11.80 9.79 17.46
C VAL A 139 -11.72 8.90 18.71
N PRO A 140 -11.56 9.43 19.94
CA PRO A 140 -11.57 8.60 21.16
C PRO A 140 -12.82 7.74 21.34
N ARG A 141 -14.00 8.29 21.04
CA ARG A 141 -15.28 7.60 21.16
C ARG A 141 -15.44 6.50 20.12
N VAL A 142 -15.04 6.77 18.88
CA VAL A 142 -15.02 5.75 17.81
C VAL A 142 -14.04 4.63 18.17
N LEU A 143 -12.83 4.96 18.62
CA LEU A 143 -11.84 3.96 19.04
C LEU A 143 -12.37 3.08 20.17
N ARG A 144 -13.02 3.66 21.19
CA ARG A 144 -13.62 2.88 22.29
C ARG A 144 -14.67 1.91 21.77
N ARG A 145 -15.61 2.38 20.94
CA ARG A 145 -16.66 1.55 20.35
C ARG A 145 -16.09 0.39 19.55
N LEU A 146 -15.08 0.65 18.71
CA LEU A 146 -14.46 -0.38 17.88
C LEU A 146 -13.62 -1.35 18.70
N THR A 147 -12.97 -0.88 19.75
CA THR A 147 -12.24 -1.74 20.68
C THR A 147 -13.18 -2.72 21.37
N GLU A 148 -14.34 -2.22 21.85
CA GLU A 148 -15.40 -3.06 22.44
C GLU A 148 -15.92 -4.08 21.42
N HIS A 149 -16.27 -3.63 20.20
CA HIS A 149 -16.72 -4.53 19.13
C HIS A 149 -15.69 -5.62 18.80
N VAL A 150 -14.39 -5.28 18.70
CA VAL A 150 -13.34 -6.27 18.41
C VAL A 150 -13.18 -7.25 19.58
N ALA A 151 -13.30 -6.79 20.83
CA ALA A 151 -13.20 -7.66 21.99
C ALA A 151 -14.39 -8.64 22.09
N ASP A 152 -15.58 -8.21 21.66
CA ASP A 152 -16.82 -8.98 21.83
C ASP A 152 -17.14 -9.89 20.63
N GLU A 153 -16.85 -9.45 19.40
CA GLU A 153 -17.40 -10.07 18.18
C GLU A 153 -16.35 -10.66 17.23
N VAL A 154 -15.05 -10.37 17.44
CA VAL A 154 -13.99 -10.68 16.47
C VAL A 154 -13.04 -11.75 16.98
N ASP A 155 -12.86 -12.81 16.20
CA ASP A 155 -11.86 -13.86 16.45
C ASP A 155 -10.48 -13.43 15.94
N LEU A 156 -9.61 -13.00 16.85
CA LEU A 156 -8.23 -12.56 16.55
C LEU A 156 -7.24 -13.71 16.31
N ASP A 157 -7.65 -14.96 16.55
CA ASP A 157 -6.83 -16.14 16.26
C ASP A 157 -6.97 -16.57 14.80
N HIS A 158 -8.10 -16.26 14.15
CA HIS A 158 -8.36 -16.56 12.74
C HIS A 158 -7.95 -15.43 11.79
N VAL A 159 -6.66 -15.12 11.79
CA VAL A 159 -6.04 -14.11 10.92
C VAL A 159 -5.30 -14.80 9.78
N GLY A 160 -5.72 -14.57 8.54
CA GLY A 160 -5.25 -15.36 7.38
C GLY A 160 -5.35 -14.61 6.06
N GLY A 161 -5.25 -15.33 4.94
CA GLY A 161 -5.49 -14.80 3.60
C GLY A 161 -4.41 -13.89 3.01
N LEU A 162 -4.41 -13.82 1.67
CA LEU A 162 -3.67 -12.90 0.85
C LEU A 162 -4.61 -12.44 -0.26
N HIS A 163 -4.80 -11.13 -0.39
CA HIS A 163 -5.47 -10.54 -1.54
C HIS A 163 -4.49 -9.60 -2.22
N VAL A 164 -4.27 -9.76 -3.52
CA VAL A 164 -3.48 -8.86 -4.35
C VAL A 164 -4.19 -8.83 -5.70
N SER A 165 -4.55 -7.66 -6.20
CA SER A 165 -5.36 -7.49 -7.42
C SER A 165 -4.77 -8.26 -8.61
N ALA A 166 -3.44 -8.23 -8.74
CA ALA A 166 -2.68 -8.92 -9.78
C ALA A 166 -2.92 -10.43 -9.84
N LEU A 167 -3.24 -11.09 -8.71
CA LEU A 167 -3.53 -12.53 -8.69
C LEU A 167 -4.86 -12.88 -9.37
N GLY A 168 -5.74 -11.89 -9.54
CA GLY A 168 -7.00 -12.03 -10.27
C GLY A 168 -6.91 -11.67 -11.75
N GLN A 169 -5.79 -11.11 -12.21
CA GLN A 169 -5.57 -10.69 -13.60
C GLN A 169 -4.90 -11.81 -14.41
N GLU A 170 -5.15 -11.90 -15.71
CA GLU A 170 -4.39 -12.80 -16.59
C GLU A 170 -2.94 -12.31 -16.74
N ARG A 171 -2.77 -10.99 -16.85
CA ARG A 171 -1.49 -10.30 -17.04
C ARG A 171 -1.47 -9.06 -16.18
N THR A 172 -0.29 -8.73 -15.65
CA THR A 172 -0.04 -7.48 -14.94
C THR A 172 1.34 -6.93 -15.32
N VAL A 173 1.63 -5.69 -14.98
CA VAL A 173 2.95 -5.07 -15.18
C VAL A 173 3.74 -5.08 -13.88
N LEU A 174 4.96 -5.60 -13.93
CA LEU A 174 5.95 -5.43 -12.88
C LEU A 174 6.78 -4.18 -13.18
N CYS A 175 6.80 -3.23 -12.24
CA CYS A 175 7.70 -2.10 -12.21
C CYS A 175 8.84 -2.31 -11.21
N LEU A 176 10.04 -1.82 -11.55
CA LEU A 176 11.17 -1.69 -10.64
C LEU A 176 11.54 -0.22 -10.48
N VAL A 177 11.51 0.25 -9.24
CA VAL A 177 11.82 1.63 -8.87
C VAL A 177 13.06 1.64 -7.96
N GLN A 178 14.03 2.50 -8.22
CA GLN A 178 15.15 2.69 -7.28
C GLN A 178 14.64 3.47 -6.08
N ALA A 179 14.47 2.80 -4.94
CA ALA A 179 13.88 3.43 -3.77
C ALA A 179 14.60 2.98 -2.49
N PRO A 180 14.84 3.88 -1.51
CA PRO A 180 15.36 3.48 -0.21
C PRO A 180 14.42 2.52 0.54
N SER A 181 13.11 2.67 0.34
CA SER A 181 12.06 1.79 0.84
C SER A 181 10.85 1.78 -0.10
N GLY A 182 9.96 0.79 0.03
CA GLY A 182 8.69 0.78 -0.71
C GLY A 182 7.82 2.01 -0.44
N SER A 183 7.94 2.57 0.76
CA SER A 183 7.20 3.77 1.16
C SER A 183 7.61 5.01 0.38
N ASP A 184 8.80 5.06 -0.22
CA ASP A 184 9.25 6.22 -1.01
C ASP A 184 8.74 6.21 -2.46
N VAL A 185 8.21 5.07 -2.92
CA VAL A 185 7.80 4.89 -4.32
C VAL A 185 6.71 5.86 -4.77
N PRO A 186 5.63 6.15 -4.01
CA PRO A 186 4.62 7.12 -4.44
C PRO A 186 5.21 8.52 -4.70
N THR A 187 6.17 8.97 -3.89
CA THR A 187 6.88 10.24 -4.14
C THR A 187 7.74 10.16 -5.41
N LEU A 188 8.50 9.08 -5.56
CA LEU A 188 9.41 8.90 -6.71
C LEU A 188 8.67 8.80 -8.04
N LEU A 189 7.47 8.22 -8.04
CA LEU A 189 6.61 8.13 -9.21
C LEU A 189 5.69 9.34 -9.39
N ASN A 190 5.73 10.32 -8.48
CA ASN A 190 4.74 11.40 -8.39
C ASN A 190 3.30 10.87 -8.53
N TRP A 191 3.00 9.77 -7.84
CA TRP A 191 1.78 9.01 -8.04
C TRP A 191 0.53 9.84 -7.70
N LEU A 192 -0.45 9.85 -8.60
CA LEU A 192 -1.64 10.71 -8.53
C LEU A 192 -2.91 9.97 -8.10
N GLY A 193 -2.81 8.74 -7.58
CA GLY A 193 -3.96 7.85 -7.45
C GLY A 193 -5.07 8.31 -6.51
N ALA A 194 -4.81 9.28 -5.63
CA ALA A 194 -5.80 9.90 -4.75
C ALA A 194 -5.97 11.40 -5.04
N CYS A 195 -5.84 11.82 -6.31
CA CYS A 195 -5.89 13.24 -6.70
C CYS A 195 -7.20 13.94 -6.34
N ASN A 196 -8.33 13.23 -6.28
CA ASN A 196 -9.62 13.78 -5.86
C ASN A 196 -9.67 14.14 -4.36
N TYR A 197 -8.68 13.68 -3.58
CA TYR A 197 -8.50 13.98 -2.17
C TYR A 197 -7.31 14.91 -1.90
N ASP A 198 -6.68 15.44 -2.95
CA ASP A 198 -5.47 16.26 -2.89
C ASP A 198 -4.31 15.58 -2.12
N ILE A 199 -4.30 14.24 -2.03
CA ILE A 199 -3.20 13.50 -1.37
C ILE A 199 -2.05 13.36 -2.36
N THR A 200 -0.91 13.93 -2.00
CA THR A 200 0.27 13.97 -2.86
C THR A 200 1.17 12.74 -2.65
N GLY A 201 2.07 12.48 -3.61
CA GLY A 201 3.11 11.44 -3.48
C GLY A 201 3.89 11.49 -2.15
N PRO A 202 4.39 12.66 -1.69
CA PRO A 202 5.02 12.83 -0.38
C PRO A 202 4.12 12.45 0.82
N GLU A 203 2.82 12.71 0.75
CA GLU A 203 1.87 12.38 1.81
C GLU A 203 1.55 10.89 1.83
N HIS A 204 1.34 10.27 0.65
CA HIS A 204 1.27 8.82 0.53
C HIS A 204 2.53 8.16 1.12
N SER A 205 3.71 8.66 0.76
CA SER A 205 4.98 8.16 1.30
C SER A 205 5.10 8.34 2.81
N ALA A 206 4.59 9.45 3.37
CA ALA A 206 4.58 9.68 4.81
C ALA A 206 3.68 8.69 5.55
N VAL A 207 2.49 8.44 5.02
CA VAL A 207 1.55 7.44 5.56
C VAL A 207 2.13 6.04 5.48
N LEU A 208 2.70 5.67 4.32
CA LEU A 208 3.34 4.37 4.16
C LEU A 208 4.54 4.18 5.08
N ARG A 209 5.33 5.22 5.34
CA ARG A 209 6.40 5.18 6.36
C ARG A 209 5.84 4.93 7.76
N HIS A 210 4.73 5.57 8.13
CA HIS A 210 4.05 5.30 9.40
C HIS A 210 3.53 3.86 9.47
N PHE A 211 2.89 3.37 8.41
CA PHE A 211 2.39 2.00 8.34
C PHE A 211 3.49 0.94 8.32
N ASP A 212 4.62 1.20 7.65
CA ASP A 212 5.79 0.34 7.74
C ASP A 212 6.29 0.29 9.18
N LEU A 213 6.60 1.43 9.80
CA LEU A 213 7.11 1.47 11.18
C LEU A 213 6.19 0.73 12.17
N ARG A 214 4.87 0.89 12.02
CA ARG A 214 3.90 0.33 12.97
C ARG A 214 3.45 -1.10 12.66
N TYR A 215 3.24 -1.41 11.39
CA TYR A 215 2.60 -2.66 10.95
C TYR A 215 3.44 -3.46 9.94
N GLY A 216 4.60 -2.95 9.55
CA GLY A 216 5.45 -3.57 8.53
C GLY A 216 4.74 -3.68 7.19
N ALA A 217 4.02 -2.62 6.83
CA ALA A 217 3.40 -2.45 5.53
C ALA A 217 4.47 -2.31 4.45
N GLU A 218 4.42 -3.20 3.46
CA GLU A 218 5.29 -3.20 2.29
C GLU A 218 4.46 -2.96 1.04
N LEU A 219 4.80 -1.94 0.27
CA LEU A 219 4.06 -1.61 -0.95
C LEU A 219 4.14 -2.75 -1.98
N VAL A 220 2.97 -3.27 -2.38
CA VAL A 220 2.84 -4.35 -3.37
C VAL A 220 2.37 -3.79 -4.71
N THR A 221 1.24 -3.09 -4.69
CA THR A 221 0.53 -2.67 -5.91
C THR A 221 0.33 -1.15 -5.91
N LEU A 222 0.55 -0.51 -7.06
CA LEU A 222 0.07 0.83 -7.39
C LEU A 222 -0.57 0.79 -8.77
N GLU A 223 -1.89 0.89 -8.85
CA GLU A 223 -2.60 1.06 -10.11
C GLU A 223 -3.04 2.52 -10.28
N THR A 224 -4.01 2.78 -11.17
CA THR A 224 -4.49 4.15 -11.43
C THR A 224 -4.98 4.84 -10.15
N ALA A 225 -5.74 4.13 -9.32
CA ALA A 225 -6.29 4.66 -8.07
C ALA A 225 -6.36 3.58 -6.97
N VAL A 226 -5.62 2.48 -7.13
CA VAL A 226 -5.53 1.37 -6.17
C VAL A 226 -4.14 1.32 -5.58
N MET A 227 -4.06 1.15 -4.27
CA MET A 227 -2.82 0.83 -3.57
C MET A 227 -3.05 -0.41 -2.70
N GLU A 228 -2.10 -1.34 -2.76
CA GLU A 228 -2.11 -2.52 -1.88
C GLU A 228 -0.78 -2.65 -1.14
N VAL A 229 -0.86 -2.92 0.16
CA VAL A 229 0.32 -3.12 1.01
C VAL A 229 0.24 -4.44 1.76
N LEU A 230 1.34 -5.20 1.77
CA LEU A 230 1.46 -6.42 2.56
C LEU A 230 1.84 -6.05 4.00
N VAL A 231 1.05 -6.52 4.98
CA VAL A 231 1.23 -6.20 6.40
C VAL A 231 1.88 -7.37 7.13
N THR A 232 3.16 -7.21 7.47
CA THR A 232 3.98 -8.27 8.09
C THR A 232 3.84 -8.34 9.61
N ARG A 233 3.43 -7.24 10.27
CA ARG A 233 3.19 -7.13 11.72
C ARG A 233 1.72 -6.78 11.96
N ARG A 234 0.85 -7.75 11.70
CA ARG A 234 -0.61 -7.60 11.84
C ARG A 234 -1.00 -7.19 13.27
N PRO A 235 -1.97 -6.26 13.45
CA PRO A 235 -2.55 -5.96 14.76
C PRO A 235 -3.13 -7.21 15.44
N ARG A 236 -2.92 -7.37 16.76
CA ARG A 236 -3.30 -8.58 17.53
C ARG A 236 -4.09 -8.32 18.80
N THR A 237 -4.38 -7.06 19.11
CA THR A 237 -5.19 -6.67 20.27
C THR A 237 -6.36 -5.81 19.81
N PRO A 238 -7.51 -5.83 20.52
CA PRO A 238 -8.66 -5.01 20.18
C PRO A 238 -8.32 -3.54 19.92
N GLU A 239 -7.47 -2.95 20.77
CA GLU A 239 -7.05 -1.54 20.67
C GLU A 239 -6.23 -1.29 19.41
N THR A 240 -5.28 -2.19 19.11
CA THR A 240 -4.43 -2.06 17.91
C THR A 240 -5.20 -2.29 16.62
N VAL A 241 -6.20 -3.18 16.63
CA VAL A 241 -7.06 -3.45 15.48
C VAL A 241 -7.96 -2.24 15.21
N ALA A 242 -8.63 -1.73 16.25
CA ALA A 242 -9.44 -0.52 16.15
C ALA A 242 -8.63 0.68 15.67
N THR A 243 -7.41 0.86 16.20
CA THR A 243 -6.52 1.94 15.76
C THR A 243 -6.16 1.81 14.28
N ALA A 244 -5.77 0.62 13.83
CA ALA A 244 -5.44 0.38 12.42
C ALA A 244 -6.63 0.60 11.49
N ALA A 245 -7.85 0.23 11.90
CA ALA A 245 -9.05 0.47 11.11
C ALA A 245 -9.38 1.97 10.99
N VAL A 246 -9.23 2.74 12.07
CA VAL A 246 -9.41 4.21 12.03
C VAL A 246 -8.35 4.86 11.17
N GLU A 247 -7.08 4.43 11.26
CA GLU A 247 -6.01 4.95 10.40
C GLU A 247 -6.24 4.61 8.91
N GLN A 248 -6.68 3.38 8.58
CA GLN A 248 -7.03 3.00 7.21
C GLN A 248 -8.21 3.83 6.67
N TYR A 249 -9.28 3.98 7.46
CA TYR A 249 -10.44 4.78 7.09
C TYR A 249 -10.09 6.27 6.94
N ALA A 250 -9.21 6.81 7.78
CA ALA A 250 -8.74 8.18 7.67
C ALA A 250 -7.90 8.41 6.39
N TYR A 251 -7.11 7.43 5.99
CA TYR A 251 -6.29 7.51 4.78
C TYR A 251 -7.11 7.35 3.49
N CYS A 252 -8.11 6.47 3.53
CA CYS A 252 -8.96 6.16 2.39
C CYS A 252 -10.35 5.83 2.91
N ASN A 253 -11.25 6.82 2.94
CA ASN A 253 -12.60 6.63 3.44
C ASN A 253 -13.51 5.90 2.43
N ASP A 254 -13.16 5.93 1.14
CA ASP A 254 -13.89 5.27 0.05
C ASP A 254 -13.97 3.75 0.22
N ILE A 255 -12.95 3.11 0.80
CA ILE A 255 -13.02 1.66 1.09
C ILE A 255 -14.18 1.32 2.02
N VAL A 256 -14.69 2.27 2.80
CA VAL A 256 -15.89 2.12 3.63
C VAL A 256 -17.12 2.65 2.87
N HIS A 257 -17.11 3.91 2.43
CA HIS A 257 -18.31 4.54 1.87
C HIS A 257 -18.77 3.96 0.53
N GLN A 258 -17.83 3.46 -0.26
CA GLN A 258 -18.06 2.86 -1.58
C GLN A 258 -17.65 1.38 -1.63
N GLY A 259 -17.05 0.86 -0.57
CA GLY A 259 -16.63 -0.53 -0.44
C GLY A 259 -17.45 -1.30 0.60
N VAL A 260 -16.83 -1.59 1.73
CA VAL A 260 -17.35 -2.56 2.73
C VAL A 260 -18.53 -2.05 3.56
N GLY A 261 -18.91 -0.78 3.42
CA GLY A 261 -20.10 -0.17 4.02
C GLY A 261 -19.92 0.34 5.45
N THR A 262 -19.18 -0.37 6.31
CA THR A 262 -18.91 0.04 7.70
C THR A 262 -17.45 -0.15 8.09
N ILE A 263 -17.00 0.58 9.11
CA ILE A 263 -15.64 0.40 9.66
C ILE A 263 -15.50 -0.94 10.41
N GLU A 264 -16.59 -1.48 10.95
CA GLU A 264 -16.67 -2.82 11.51
C GLU A 264 -16.40 -3.88 10.43
N GLU A 265 -16.97 -3.72 9.23
CA GLU A 265 -16.63 -4.63 8.12
C GLU A 265 -15.24 -4.40 7.54
N LEU A 266 -14.69 -3.19 7.66
CA LEU A 266 -13.28 -2.93 7.36
C LEU A 266 -12.36 -3.72 8.31
N ILE A 267 -12.67 -3.78 9.61
CA ILE A 267 -11.94 -4.60 10.60
C ILE A 267 -11.96 -6.08 10.18
N ASN A 268 -13.13 -6.58 9.77
CA ASN A 268 -13.24 -7.96 9.30
C ASN A 268 -12.36 -8.21 8.06
N GLY A 269 -12.34 -7.29 7.10
CA GLY A 269 -11.46 -7.35 5.94
C GLY A 269 -9.97 -7.32 6.32
N GLN A 270 -9.59 -6.40 7.20
CA GLN A 270 -8.24 -6.21 7.72
C GLN A 270 -7.66 -7.50 8.34
N LEU A 271 -8.49 -8.29 9.03
CA LEU A 271 -8.05 -9.51 9.71
C LEU A 271 -8.03 -10.74 8.77
N ARG A 272 -8.95 -10.79 7.80
CA ARG A 272 -9.03 -11.87 6.81
C ARG A 272 -7.96 -11.82 5.73
N SER A 273 -7.23 -10.71 5.59
CA SER A 273 -6.20 -10.53 4.56
C SER A 273 -4.89 -10.06 5.18
N GLY A 274 -3.77 -10.60 4.68
CA GLY A 274 -2.44 -10.05 4.94
C GLY A 274 -2.14 -8.78 4.19
N THR A 275 -3.02 -8.38 3.28
CA THR A 275 -2.88 -7.19 2.46
C THR A 275 -3.97 -6.19 2.83
N TRP A 276 -3.58 -4.94 3.01
CA TRP A 276 -4.53 -3.82 3.06
C TRP A 276 -4.71 -3.26 1.66
N TYR A 277 -5.96 -3.01 1.31
CA TYR A 277 -6.39 -2.49 0.03
C TYR A 277 -6.93 -1.07 0.21
N PHE A 278 -6.52 -0.17 -0.66
CA PHE A 278 -6.99 1.20 -0.73
C PHE A 278 -7.41 1.52 -2.15
N TRP A 279 -8.56 2.17 -2.30
CA TRP A 279 -9.06 2.65 -3.58
C TRP A 279 -9.75 3.99 -3.39
N TRP A 280 -9.36 4.96 -4.22
CA TRP A 280 -9.96 6.28 -4.26
C TRP A 280 -10.75 6.42 -5.58
N ASP A 281 -11.98 6.92 -5.52
CA ASP A 281 -12.78 7.27 -6.71
C ASP A 281 -12.26 8.54 -7.39
#